data_AF-A0A4R1G3H9-F1
#
_entry.id   AF-A0A4R1G3H9-F1
#
_cell.length_a   1.000
_cell.length_b   1.000
_cell.length_c   1.000
_cell.angle_alpha   90.00
_cell.angle_beta   90.00
_cell.angle_gamma   90.00
#
_symmetry.space_group_name_H-M   'P 1'
#
loop_
_entity.id
_entity.type
_entity.pdbx_description
1 polymer ?
#
loop_
_entity_poly.entity_id
_entity_poly.type
_entity_poly.pdbx_seq_one_letter_code
_entity_poly.pdbx_strand_id
1 'polypeptide(L)'
;MTVSMANDRPVRYDELSMTLTNSTFRKLSAVIVSTGAVLVGLGAPAGALPSDPIAVFTPTISRTPGANCAAIINAQTVPQPQSGTFGVRVAITQVGDFCQRYQVAVRFRNLDTGVTNGQSHPVENGQLLYAPDNVIVGFGTAPGKGRVEAWIVTTDESLPQHQELEHIAGRATFTLG
;
A
#
# COMPACT_ATOMS: atom_id res chain seq x y z
N MET A 1 30.05 29.91 56.40
CA MET A 1 28.71 29.78 55.81
C MET A 1 28.37 28.30 55.70
N THR A 2 27.08 27.98 55.84
CA THR A 2 26.35 26.76 55.42
C THR A 2 26.59 26.43 53.92
N VAL A 3 26.28 25.29 53.26
CA VAL A 3 25.76 23.90 53.51
C VAL A 3 25.94 23.15 52.16
N SER A 4 26.13 21.83 51.98
CA SER A 4 26.02 20.64 52.84
C SER A 4 26.97 19.48 52.39
N MET A 5 26.89 18.34 53.10
CA MET A 5 27.22 16.96 52.68
C MET A 5 25.90 16.19 52.36
N ALA A 6 25.81 14.94 51.88
CA ALA A 6 26.57 14.08 50.95
C ALA A 6 25.83 12.71 50.89
N ASN A 7 25.93 11.95 49.78
CA ASN A 7 25.50 10.52 49.66
C ASN A 7 23.99 10.22 49.95
N ASP A 8 23.42 9.01 49.77
CA ASP A 8 23.96 7.69 49.41
C ASP A 8 23.00 6.84 48.51
N ARG A 9 23.37 5.58 48.26
CA ARG A 9 22.79 4.58 47.34
C ARG A 9 21.45 3.93 47.77
N PRO A 10 20.76 3.16 46.88
CA PRO A 10 19.34 2.79 47.04
C PRO A 10 19.09 1.44 47.72
N VAL A 11 17.82 1.21 48.13
CA VAL A 11 17.29 -0.08 48.60
C VAL A 11 15.94 -0.38 47.90
N ARG A 12 15.66 -1.66 47.69
CA ARG A 12 14.52 -2.23 46.96
C ARG A 12 13.76 -3.16 47.92
N TYR A 13 12.43 -3.05 48.04
CA TYR A 13 11.59 -4.10 48.66
C TYR A 13 10.17 -4.15 48.06
N ASP A 14 9.81 -5.37 47.70
CA ASP A 14 8.54 -6.09 47.55
C ASP A 14 7.16 -5.41 47.40
N GLU A 15 6.47 -5.88 46.36
CA GLU A 15 5.13 -6.52 46.37
C GLU A 15 4.19 -6.25 47.57
N LEU A 16 3.00 -5.69 47.27
CA LEU A 16 1.76 -6.07 47.96
C LEU A 16 0.51 -5.70 47.15
N SER A 17 -0.25 -6.73 46.78
CA SER A 17 -1.57 -6.63 46.14
C SER A 17 -2.60 -5.99 47.08
N MET A 18 -3.56 -5.20 46.54
CA MET A 18 -4.85 -5.02 47.22
C MET A 18 -6.03 -4.80 46.25
N THR A 19 -7.20 -5.27 46.70
CA THR A 19 -8.29 -5.78 45.85
C THR A 19 -9.47 -4.81 45.73
N LEU A 20 -10.37 -5.10 44.78
CA LEU A 20 -11.66 -4.45 44.49
C LEU A 20 -12.48 -4.02 45.72
N THR A 21 -13.26 -2.94 45.55
CA THR A 21 -14.61 -2.86 46.14
C THR A 21 -15.65 -2.37 45.11
N ASN A 22 -16.77 -3.09 45.07
CA ASN A 22 -17.93 -2.93 44.19
C ASN A 22 -18.96 -1.95 44.78
N SER A 23 -19.60 -1.08 43.99
CA SER A 23 -20.72 -0.24 44.47
C SER A 23 -21.85 0.01 43.46
N THR A 24 -22.94 -0.74 43.66
CA THR A 24 -24.35 -0.32 43.50
C THR A 24 -24.87 0.19 42.15
N PHE A 25 -25.50 -0.74 41.41
CA PHE A 25 -26.63 -0.44 40.53
C PHE A 25 -27.77 0.27 41.30
N ARG A 26 -28.33 1.35 40.75
CA ARG A 26 -29.67 1.85 41.09
C ARG A 26 -30.52 2.01 39.83
N LYS A 27 -31.73 1.46 39.87
CA LYS A 27 -32.75 1.60 38.81
C LYS A 27 -33.34 3.01 38.82
N LEU A 28 -33.47 3.62 37.65
CA LEU A 28 -34.44 4.67 37.35
C LEU A 28 -35.06 4.36 35.98
N SER A 29 -36.38 4.46 35.89
CA SER A 29 -37.17 4.14 34.68
C SER A 29 -37.91 5.38 34.22
N ALA A 30 -37.89 5.70 32.91
CA ALA A 30 -39.08 6.03 32.10
C ALA A 30 -38.71 6.66 30.74
N VAL A 31 -39.11 5.97 29.67
CA VAL A 31 -39.67 6.47 28.39
C VAL A 31 -39.30 7.89 27.91
N ILE A 32 -38.55 7.94 26.80
CA ILE A 32 -38.81 8.89 25.71
C ILE A 32 -38.97 8.08 24.42
N VAL A 33 -40.06 8.32 23.68
CA VAL A 33 -40.28 7.74 22.35
C VAL A 33 -39.67 8.68 21.31
N SER A 34 -38.73 8.17 20.52
CA SER A 34 -38.38 8.77 19.24
C SER A 34 -38.24 7.67 18.18
N THR A 35 -39.19 7.63 17.26
CA THR A 35 -39.11 6.85 16.02
C THR A 35 -38.08 7.48 15.08
N GLY A 36 -36.81 7.36 15.45
CA GLY A 36 -35.67 7.59 14.58
C GLY A 36 -35.05 6.25 14.22
N ALA A 37 -35.46 5.66 13.10
CA ALA A 37 -34.71 4.58 12.48
C ALA A 37 -33.42 5.14 11.89
N VAL A 38 -32.47 5.48 12.76
CA VAL A 38 -31.08 5.72 12.36
C VAL A 38 -30.56 4.37 11.90
N LEU A 39 -30.68 4.13 10.60
CA LEU A 39 -29.87 3.16 9.90
C LEU A 39 -28.42 3.65 10.04
N VAL A 40 -27.79 3.26 11.15
CA VAL A 40 -26.34 3.20 11.24
C VAL A 40 -25.96 2.14 10.22
N GLY A 41 -25.75 2.61 8.99
CA GLY A 41 -25.14 1.83 7.94
C GLY A 41 -23.76 1.46 8.44
N LEU A 42 -23.68 0.29 9.09
CA LEU A 42 -22.47 -0.48 9.21
C LEU A 42 -22.05 -0.77 7.78
N GLY A 43 -21.30 0.16 7.19
CA GLY A 43 -20.55 -0.06 5.98
C GLY A 43 -19.62 -1.20 6.30
N ALA A 44 -20.06 -2.42 5.99
CA ALA A 44 -19.24 -3.61 6.13
C ALA A 44 -17.92 -3.29 5.44
N PRO A 45 -16.76 -3.60 6.06
CA PRO A 45 -15.50 -3.41 5.38
C PRO A 45 -15.62 -4.15 4.06
N ALA A 46 -15.54 -3.41 2.96
CA ALA A 46 -15.68 -3.96 1.63
C ALA A 46 -14.39 -4.74 1.37
N GLY A 47 -14.35 -5.96 1.90
CA GLY A 47 -13.22 -6.85 1.86
C GLY A 47 -12.82 -7.16 0.43
N ALA A 48 -11.61 -7.68 0.25
CA ALA A 48 -11.22 -8.36 -0.99
C ALA A 48 -12.37 -9.25 -1.44
N LEU A 49 -12.89 -9.03 -2.66
CA LEU A 49 -13.76 -10.04 -3.23
C LEU A 49 -12.85 -11.18 -3.68
N PRO A 50 -13.07 -12.44 -3.25
CA PRO A 50 -12.28 -13.58 -3.73
C PRO A 50 -12.38 -13.79 -5.25
N SER A 51 -13.28 -13.06 -5.91
CA SER A 51 -13.47 -13.00 -7.36
C SER A 51 -12.69 -11.88 -8.06
N ASP A 52 -11.97 -11.01 -7.35
CA ASP A 52 -11.12 -10.00 -8.00
C ASP A 52 -10.02 -10.71 -8.82
N PRO A 53 -9.93 -10.47 -10.14
CA PRO A 53 -9.18 -11.33 -11.04
C PRO A 53 -7.66 -11.13 -10.93
N ILE A 54 -6.92 -12.23 -11.02
CA ILE A 54 -5.49 -12.23 -11.31
C ILE A 54 -5.31 -12.03 -12.83
N ALA A 55 -5.12 -10.78 -13.24
CA ALA A 55 -4.81 -10.41 -14.60
C ALA A 55 -3.29 -10.32 -14.79
N VAL A 56 -2.78 -11.04 -15.80
CA VAL A 56 -1.37 -10.99 -16.19
C VAL A 56 -1.18 -9.87 -17.21
N PHE A 57 -0.17 -9.04 -17.01
CA PHE A 57 0.20 -7.97 -17.93
C PHE A 57 1.01 -8.56 -19.08
N THR A 58 0.91 -7.96 -20.28
CA THR A 58 1.94 -8.20 -21.30
C THR A 58 3.31 -7.77 -20.74
N PRO A 59 4.42 -8.46 -21.07
CA PRO A 59 5.74 -8.06 -20.58
C PRO A 59 6.09 -6.64 -21.02
N THR A 60 6.65 -5.86 -20.09
CA THR A 60 7.25 -4.56 -20.42
C THR A 60 8.71 -4.78 -20.78
N ILE A 61 9.17 -4.16 -21.86
CA ILE A 61 10.58 -4.20 -22.26
C ILE A 61 11.10 -2.76 -22.20
N SER A 62 12.09 -2.48 -21.36
CA SER A 62 12.66 -1.14 -21.17
C SER A 62 14.14 -1.13 -21.44
N ARG A 63 14.63 -0.07 -22.08
CA ARG A 63 16.03 0.36 -21.97
C ARG A 63 16.20 1.02 -20.61
N THR A 64 17.21 0.65 -19.84
CA THR A 64 17.45 1.21 -18.49
C THR A 64 18.79 1.93 -18.45
N PRO A 65 19.00 2.93 -17.57
CA PRO A 65 20.23 3.72 -17.59
C PRO A 65 21.42 2.85 -17.16
N GLY A 66 22.55 2.97 -17.86
CA GLY A 66 23.74 2.12 -17.66
C GLY A 66 24.35 1.63 -18.99
N ALA A 67 25.38 0.79 -18.90
CA ALA A 67 26.12 0.31 -20.07
C ALA A 67 25.39 -0.86 -20.75
N ASN A 68 24.63 -0.54 -21.82
CA ASN A 68 23.79 -1.50 -22.55
C ASN A 68 22.73 -2.20 -21.70
N CYS A 69 22.20 -1.49 -20.69
CA CYS A 69 21.24 -2.05 -19.76
C CYS A 69 19.81 -2.08 -20.30
N ALA A 70 19.13 -3.18 -20.01
CA ALA A 70 17.71 -3.36 -20.29
C ALA A 70 17.02 -4.16 -19.18
N ALA A 71 15.70 -4.01 -19.09
CA ALA A 71 14.86 -4.75 -18.17
C ALA A 71 13.64 -5.34 -18.89
N ILE A 72 13.38 -6.62 -18.62
CA ILE A 72 12.12 -7.28 -18.93
C ILE A 72 11.34 -7.33 -17.62
N ILE A 73 10.14 -6.73 -17.61
CA ILE A 73 9.30 -6.62 -16.42
C ILE A 73 8.01 -7.39 -16.68
N ASN A 74 7.85 -8.48 -15.96
CA ASN A 74 6.62 -9.27 -15.92
C ASN A 74 5.78 -8.80 -14.73
N ALA A 75 4.46 -8.71 -14.91
CA ALA A 75 3.57 -8.22 -13.87
C ALA A 75 2.24 -8.98 -13.86
N GLN A 76 1.64 -9.10 -12.68
CA GLN A 76 0.28 -9.61 -12.50
C GLN A 76 -0.43 -8.87 -11.36
N THR A 77 -1.75 -8.73 -11.43
CA THR A 77 -2.52 -8.20 -10.31
C THR A 77 -2.49 -9.15 -9.10
N VAL A 78 -2.64 -8.57 -7.92
CA VAL A 78 -2.79 -9.26 -6.63
C VAL A 78 -4.05 -8.70 -5.96
N PRO A 79 -5.07 -9.53 -5.68
CA PRO A 79 -6.27 -9.10 -4.96
C PRO A 79 -5.91 -8.42 -3.64
N GLN A 80 -6.63 -7.36 -3.27
CA GLN A 80 -6.35 -6.56 -2.08
C GLN A 80 -7.50 -6.61 -1.08
N PRO A 81 -7.24 -6.55 0.24
CA PRO A 81 -8.27 -6.52 1.30
C PRO A 81 -9.35 -5.44 1.19
N GLN A 82 -9.22 -4.48 0.26
CA GLN A 82 -10.16 -3.39 0.05
C GLN A 82 -10.72 -3.42 -1.38
N SER A 83 -12.04 -3.51 -1.51
CA SER A 83 -12.80 -3.41 -2.77
C SER A 83 -12.44 -2.15 -3.57
N GLY A 84 -12.39 -2.30 -4.90
CA GLY A 84 -11.94 -1.24 -5.81
C GLY A 84 -10.45 -0.89 -5.69
N THR A 85 -9.62 -1.75 -5.08
CA THR A 85 -8.16 -1.61 -5.06
C THR A 85 -7.48 -2.87 -5.58
N PHE A 86 -6.29 -2.72 -6.14
CA PHE A 86 -5.47 -3.84 -6.61
C PHE A 86 -4.00 -3.62 -6.22
N GLY A 87 -3.25 -4.70 -6.08
CA GLY A 87 -1.79 -4.66 -6.05
C GLY A 87 -1.25 -5.16 -7.37
N VAL A 88 0.01 -4.85 -7.68
CA VAL A 88 0.71 -5.46 -8.82
C VAL A 88 1.99 -6.11 -8.32
N ARG A 89 2.06 -7.44 -8.44
CA ARG A 89 3.31 -8.18 -8.25
C ARG A 89 4.15 -8.01 -9.50
N VAL A 90 5.38 -7.57 -9.32
CA VAL A 90 6.35 -7.31 -10.39
C VAL A 90 7.52 -8.27 -10.27
N ALA A 91 7.96 -8.83 -11.39
CA ALA A 91 9.19 -9.62 -11.50
C ALA A 91 10.07 -9.02 -12.59
N ILE A 92 11.26 -8.55 -12.19
CA ILE A 92 12.19 -7.85 -13.06
C ILE A 92 13.33 -8.81 -13.43
N THR A 93 13.61 -8.94 -14.71
CA THR A 93 14.83 -9.58 -15.24
C THR A 93 15.66 -8.49 -15.89
N GLN A 94 16.79 -8.17 -15.27
CA GLN A 94 17.71 -7.12 -15.72
C GLN A 94 18.91 -7.73 -16.43
N VAL A 95 19.35 -7.10 -17.52
CA VAL A 95 20.50 -7.51 -18.34
C VAL A 95 21.39 -6.31 -18.63
N GLY A 96 22.69 -6.56 -18.86
CA GLY A 96 23.73 -5.54 -19.02
C GLY A 96 24.59 -5.37 -17.77
N ASP A 97 25.61 -4.54 -17.87
CA ASP A 97 26.60 -4.30 -16.81
C ASP A 97 26.51 -2.86 -16.27
N PHE A 98 26.83 -2.67 -14.99
CA PHE A 98 26.81 -1.36 -14.32
C PHE A 98 25.49 -0.60 -14.49
N CYS A 99 24.37 -1.33 -14.43
CA CYS A 99 23.06 -0.72 -14.56
C CYS A 99 22.75 0.18 -13.38
N GLN A 100 22.35 1.40 -13.69
CA GLN A 100 21.96 2.40 -12.72
C GLN A 100 20.53 2.14 -12.24
N ARG A 101 20.17 2.83 -11.17
CA ARG A 101 18.83 2.82 -10.60
C ARG A 101 17.86 3.54 -11.55
N TYR A 102 16.60 3.12 -11.47
CA TYR A 102 15.48 3.67 -12.23
C TYR A 102 14.19 3.41 -11.45
N GLN A 103 13.05 3.89 -11.92
CA GLN A 103 11.75 3.68 -11.30
C GLN A 103 10.89 2.76 -12.16
N VAL A 104 10.09 1.89 -11.53
CA VAL A 104 8.98 1.17 -12.18
C VAL A 104 7.68 1.75 -11.65
N ALA A 105 6.82 2.22 -12.56
CA ALA A 105 5.54 2.81 -12.22
C ALA A 105 4.37 1.98 -12.77
N VAL A 106 3.46 1.62 -11.87
CA VAL A 106 2.13 1.13 -12.22
C VAL A 106 1.25 2.35 -12.45
N ARG A 107 0.66 2.50 -13.63
CA ARG A 107 -0.36 3.50 -13.92
C ARG A 107 -1.69 2.81 -14.24
N PHE A 108 -2.80 3.50 -13.98
CA PHE A 108 -4.12 2.99 -14.31
C PHE A 108 -5.06 4.07 -14.86
N ARG A 109 -6.13 3.59 -15.51
CA ARG A 109 -7.36 4.32 -15.80
C ARG A 109 -8.57 3.44 -15.47
N ASN A 110 -9.46 3.92 -14.61
CA ASN A 110 -10.81 3.39 -14.51
C ASN A 110 -11.58 3.83 -15.78
N LEU A 111 -12.07 2.87 -16.55
CA LEU A 111 -12.73 3.08 -17.83
C LEU A 111 -14.20 3.51 -17.68
N ASP A 112 -14.79 3.30 -16.51
CA ASP A 112 -16.18 3.64 -16.19
C ASP A 112 -16.30 5.04 -15.56
N THR A 113 -15.33 5.43 -14.73
CA THR A 113 -15.31 6.74 -14.04
C THR A 113 -14.32 7.75 -14.65
N GLY A 114 -13.37 7.29 -15.48
CA GLY A 114 -12.31 8.12 -16.04
C GLY A 114 -11.15 8.42 -15.08
N VAL A 115 -11.20 8.00 -13.82
CA VAL A 115 -10.15 8.26 -12.81
C VAL A 115 -8.83 7.63 -13.24
N THR A 116 -7.76 8.43 -13.27
CA THR A 116 -6.38 7.99 -13.54
C THR A 116 -5.48 8.27 -12.35
N ASN A 117 -4.61 7.33 -12.00
CA ASN A 117 -3.54 7.53 -11.03
C ASN A 117 -2.41 6.53 -11.30
N GLY A 118 -1.36 6.56 -10.47
CA GLY A 118 -0.31 5.55 -10.50
C GLY A 118 0.61 5.64 -9.29
N GLN A 119 1.47 4.65 -9.13
CA GLN A 119 2.46 4.55 -8.06
C GLN A 119 3.78 4.01 -8.61
N SER A 120 4.89 4.65 -8.24
CA SER A 120 6.25 4.28 -8.66
C SER A 120 7.12 3.80 -7.50
N HIS A 121 7.97 2.81 -7.75
CA HIS A 121 8.95 2.31 -6.80
C HIS A 121 10.33 2.19 -7.46
N PRO A 122 11.42 2.55 -6.75
CA PRO A 122 12.75 2.51 -7.35
C PRO A 122 13.24 1.08 -7.47
N VAL A 123 14.06 0.83 -8.49
CA VAL A 123 14.70 -0.44 -8.79
C VAL A 123 16.19 -0.31 -8.60
N GLU A 124 16.76 -1.27 -7.89
CA GLU A 124 18.20 -1.42 -7.70
C GLU A 124 18.55 -2.89 -7.85
N ASN A 125 19.54 -3.22 -8.68
CA ASN A 125 19.99 -4.59 -8.94
C ASN A 125 18.86 -5.59 -9.28
N GLY A 126 17.88 -5.16 -10.09
CA GLY A 126 16.72 -5.97 -10.49
C GLY A 126 15.67 -6.20 -9.40
N GLN A 127 15.73 -5.50 -8.26
CA GLN A 127 14.74 -5.62 -7.18
C GLN A 127 14.00 -4.31 -6.95
N LEU A 128 12.70 -4.39 -6.63
CA LEU A 128 11.94 -3.22 -6.19
C LEU A 128 12.30 -2.86 -4.75
N LEU A 129 12.73 -1.63 -4.54
CA LEU A 129 12.93 -1.05 -3.23
C LEU A 129 11.60 -0.59 -2.63
N TYR A 130 11.47 -0.74 -1.31
CA TYR A 130 10.29 -0.34 -0.52
C TYR A 130 8.96 -1.02 -0.90
N ALA A 131 8.97 -2.05 -1.75
CA ALA A 131 7.80 -2.85 -2.14
C ALA A 131 7.91 -4.28 -1.58
N PRO A 132 7.23 -4.61 -0.45
CA PRO A 132 7.21 -5.96 0.12
C PRO A 132 6.77 -7.01 -0.92
N ASP A 133 7.45 -8.15 -0.94
CA ASP A 133 7.26 -9.25 -1.90
C ASP A 133 7.30 -8.83 -3.40
N ASN A 134 7.91 -7.70 -3.73
CA ASN A 134 7.83 -7.03 -5.04
C ASN A 134 6.38 -6.70 -5.47
N VAL A 135 5.48 -6.44 -4.51
CA VAL A 135 4.10 -6.03 -4.80
C VAL A 135 3.96 -4.52 -4.60
N ILE A 136 3.69 -3.81 -5.69
CA ILE A 136 3.36 -2.39 -5.69
C ILE A 136 1.90 -2.23 -5.23
N VAL A 137 1.71 -1.56 -4.11
CA VAL A 137 0.41 -1.22 -3.49
C VAL A 137 0.43 0.21 -2.95
N GLY A 138 -0.74 0.79 -2.69
CA GLY A 138 -0.90 2.03 -1.93
C GLY A 138 -1.70 3.11 -2.65
N PHE A 139 -1.49 4.37 -2.25
CA PHE A 139 -2.00 5.51 -3.01
C PHE A 139 -1.46 5.42 -4.45
N GLY A 140 -2.37 5.43 -5.44
CA GLY A 140 -2.01 5.16 -6.83
C GLY A 140 -2.35 3.76 -7.35
N THR A 141 -2.92 2.86 -6.53
CA THR A 141 -3.48 1.56 -6.99
C THR A 141 -4.94 1.33 -6.58
N ALA A 142 -5.67 2.42 -6.28
CA ALA A 142 -7.08 2.43 -5.90
C ALA A 142 -7.95 3.11 -6.99
N PRO A 143 -8.29 2.41 -8.10
CA PRO A 143 -9.13 2.94 -9.18
C PRO A 143 -10.62 3.03 -8.83
N GLY A 144 -11.06 2.42 -7.72
CA GLY A 144 -12.47 2.19 -7.44
C GLY A 144 -13.02 0.98 -8.20
N LYS A 145 -14.31 0.69 -7.97
CA LYS A 145 -15.04 -0.40 -8.63
C LYS A 145 -15.17 -0.14 -10.14
N GLY A 146 -15.35 -1.20 -10.92
CA GLY A 146 -15.56 -1.15 -12.37
C GLY A 146 -14.37 -1.63 -13.17
N ARG A 147 -14.38 -1.32 -14.47
CA ARG A 147 -13.36 -1.73 -15.45
C ARG A 147 -12.12 -0.87 -15.34
N VAL A 148 -10.95 -1.51 -15.32
CA VAL A 148 -9.64 -0.87 -15.15
C VAL A 148 -8.74 -1.29 -16.30
N GLU A 149 -8.16 -0.32 -17.01
CA GLU A 149 -6.94 -0.52 -17.79
C GLU A 149 -5.76 -0.13 -16.90
N ALA A 150 -4.76 -1.00 -16.78
CA ALA A 150 -3.52 -0.72 -16.08
C ALA A 150 -2.33 -0.99 -16.99
N TRP A 151 -1.26 -0.22 -16.81
CA TRP A 151 -0.04 -0.38 -17.57
C TRP A 151 1.21 -0.09 -16.74
N ILE A 152 2.31 -0.73 -17.11
CA ILE A 152 3.62 -0.56 -16.48
C ILE A 152 4.47 0.31 -17.39
N VAL A 153 5.10 1.32 -16.79
CA VAL A 153 6.12 2.15 -17.44
C VAL A 153 7.38 2.17 -16.58
N THR A 154 8.49 2.55 -17.20
CA THR A 154 9.75 2.83 -16.52
C THR A 154 10.09 4.31 -16.64
N THR A 155 10.63 4.89 -15.58
CA THR A 155 11.10 6.28 -15.57
C THR A 155 12.50 6.35 -14.95
N ASP A 156 13.25 7.43 -15.19
CA ASP A 156 14.51 7.66 -14.50
C ASP A 156 14.31 8.08 -13.02
N GLU A 157 15.39 8.36 -12.30
CA GLU A 157 15.34 8.92 -10.93
C GLU A 157 15.35 10.46 -10.89
N SER A 158 15.20 11.17 -12.03
CA SER A 158 15.35 12.63 -12.07
C SER A 158 14.24 13.36 -11.31
N LEU A 159 14.57 14.45 -10.62
CA LEU A 159 13.62 15.23 -9.81
C LEU A 159 13.54 16.68 -10.32
N PRO A 160 12.38 17.35 -10.20
CA PRO A 160 11.17 16.93 -9.48
C PRO A 160 10.25 15.98 -10.27
N GLN A 161 10.52 15.74 -11.55
CA GLN A 161 9.68 14.93 -12.42
C GLN A 161 10.51 13.88 -13.15
N HIS A 162 10.29 12.61 -12.81
CA HIS A 162 10.94 11.47 -13.45
C HIS A 162 10.58 11.43 -14.94
N GLN A 163 11.58 11.33 -15.82
CA GLN A 163 11.36 11.23 -17.26
C GLN A 163 11.09 9.78 -17.65
N GLU A 164 10.16 9.58 -18.57
CA GLU A 164 9.79 8.26 -19.08
C GLU A 164 10.93 7.71 -19.95
N LEU A 165 11.38 6.49 -19.63
CA LEU A 165 12.45 5.82 -20.36
C LEU A 165 11.91 5.20 -21.66
N GLU A 166 12.81 4.89 -22.58
CA GLU A 166 12.46 4.15 -23.80
C GLU A 166 11.98 2.74 -23.43
N HIS A 167 10.70 2.46 -23.65
CA HIS A 167 10.10 1.17 -23.32
C HIS A 167 8.87 0.84 -24.17
N ILE A 168 8.53 -0.45 -24.20
CA ILE A 168 7.26 -0.99 -24.70
C ILE A 168 6.42 -1.32 -23.46
N ALA A 169 5.37 -0.54 -23.20
CA ALA A 169 4.54 -0.65 -22.00
C ALA A 169 3.75 -1.97 -21.93
N GLY A 170 3.94 -2.72 -20.85
CA GLY A 170 3.10 -3.86 -20.50
C GLY A 170 1.71 -3.41 -20.06
N ARG A 171 0.65 -4.08 -20.51
CA ARG A 171 -0.76 -3.71 -20.21
C ARG A 171 -1.59 -4.88 -19.73
N ALA A 172 -2.60 -4.58 -18.91
CA ALA A 172 -3.68 -5.48 -18.52
C ALA A 172 -5.01 -4.72 -18.44
N THR A 173 -6.11 -5.42 -18.70
CA THR A 173 -7.47 -4.90 -18.49
C THR A 173 -8.28 -5.90 -17.66
N PHE A 174 -8.94 -5.42 -16.61
CA PHE A 174 -9.69 -6.25 -15.66
C PHE A 174 -10.86 -5.48 -15.05
N THR A 175 -11.65 -6.13 -14.21
CA THR A 175 -12.77 -5.52 -13.48
C THR A 175 -12.57 -5.74 -11.99
N LEU A 176 -12.75 -4.70 -11.18
CA LEU A 176 -12.73 -4.78 -9.72
C LEU A 176 -14.13 -4.62 -9.15
N GLY A 177 -14.47 -5.44 -8.15
CA GLY A 177 -15.80 -5.45 -7.52
C GLY A 177 -15.94 -4.56 -6.30
#